data_AF-A0A2X1N791-F1
#
_entry.id   AF-A0A2X1N791-F1
#
_cell.length_a   1.000
_cell.length_b   1.000
_cell.length_c   1.000
_cell.angle_alpha   90.00
_cell.angle_beta   90.00
_cell.angle_gamma   90.00
#
_symmetry.space_group_name_H-M   'P 1'
#
loop_
_entity.id
_entity.type
_entity.pdbx_description
1 polymer ?
#
loop_
_entity_poly.entity_id
_entity_poly.type
_entity_poly.pdbx_seq_one_letter_code
_entity_poly.pdbx_strand_id
1 'polypeptide(L)' 'MEDVYGLLELAVEADDEETFNEAVAELDALEEKLAQLEFRRMFSGEYDSADCYLDIQAGSAVRKHRLGEHA' A
#
# COMPACT_ATOMS: atom_id res chain seq x y z
N MET A 1 8.34 -7.73 16.26
CA MET A 1 7.69 -8.75 15.39
C MET A 1 7.72 -10.11 16.06
N GLU A 2 8.84 -10.52 16.67
CA GLU A 2 8.92 -11.79 17.43
C GLU A 2 7.94 -11.82 18.62
N ASP A 3 7.77 -10.70 19.32
CA ASP A 3 6.85 -10.58 20.47
C ASP A 3 5.37 -10.78 20.07
N VAL A 4 4.91 -10.12 19.00
CA VAL A 4 3.53 -10.26 18.47
C VAL A 4 3.25 -11.69 18.01
N TYR A 5 4.25 -12.35 17.39
CA TYR A 5 4.13 -13.76 16.99
C TYR A 5 3.98 -14.68 18.21
N GLY A 6 4.77 -14.44 19.26
CA GLY A 6 4.67 -15.19 20.51
C GLY A 6 3.32 -15.01 21.20
N LEU A 7 2.80 -13.77 21.25
CA LEU A 7 1.48 -13.47 21.82
C LEU A 7 0.35 -14.12 21.02
N LEU A 8 0.44 -14.11 19.69
CA LEU A 8 -0.54 -14.74 18.80
C LEU A 8 -0.59 -16.26 19.00
N GLU A 9 0.57 -16.91 19.07
CA GLU A 9 0.66 -18.36 19.27
C GLU A 9 0.07 -18.75 20.64
N LEU A 10 0.41 -18.00 21.69
CA LEU A 10 -0.12 -18.21 23.04
C LEU A 10 -1.65 -18.00 23.11
N ALA A 11 -2.17 -16.96 22.45
CA ALA A 11 -3.60 -16.68 22.39
C ALA A 11 -4.39 -17.78 21.67
N VAL A 12 -3.85 -18.29 20.55
CA VAL A 12 -4.48 -19.37 19.77
C VAL A 12 -4.45 -20.70 20.52
N GLU A 13 -3.36 -21.00 21.23
CA GLU A 13 -3.27 -22.21 22.07
C GLU A 13 -4.21 -22.15 23.29
N ALA A 14 -4.41 -20.95 23.85
CA ALA A 14 -5.24 -20.72 25.04
C ALA A 14 -6.72 -20.41 24.75
N ASP A 15 -7.12 -20.27 23.48
CA ASP A 15 -8.44 -19.77 23.05
C ASP A 15 -8.80 -18.43 23.73
N ASP A 16 -7.79 -17.56 23.87
CA ASP A 16 -7.90 -16.27 24.57
C ASP A 16 -8.04 -15.10 23.59
N GLU A 17 -9.28 -14.69 23.37
CA GLU A 17 -9.62 -13.56 22.49
C GLU A 17 -9.07 -12.22 23.01
N GLU A 18 -8.87 -12.04 24.32
CA GLU A 18 -8.34 -10.79 24.86
C GLU A 18 -6.88 -10.60 24.46
N THR A 19 -6.05 -11.62 24.70
CA THR A 19 -4.65 -11.64 24.29
C THR A 19 -4.50 -11.56 22.76
N PHE A 20 -5.41 -12.17 22.01
CA PHE A 20 -5.42 -12.04 20.54
C PHE A 20 -5.65 -10.59 20.10
N ASN A 21 -6.62 -9.90 20.69
CA ASN A 21 -6.92 -8.51 20.35
C ASN A 21 -5.78 -7.56 20.75
N GLU A 22 -5.06 -7.84 21.84
CA GLU A 22 -3.85 -7.11 22.20
C GLU A 22 -2.74 -7.27 21.15
N ALA A 23 -2.50 -8.50 20.67
CA ALA A 23 -1.51 -8.76 19.62
C ALA A 23 -1.87 -8.06 18.30
N VAL A 24 -3.16 -8.00 17.94
CA VAL A 24 -3.64 -7.25 16.76
C VAL A 24 -3.40 -5.76 16.93
N ALA A 25 -3.76 -5.19 18.09
CA ALA A 25 -3.55 -3.76 18.34
C ALA A 25 -2.06 -3.37 18.28
N GLU A 26 -1.16 -4.24 18.75
CA GLU A 26 0.28 -4.02 18.66
C GLU A 26 0.79 -4.12 17.21
N LEU A 27 0.25 -5.07 16.43
CA LEU A 27 0.56 -5.21 15.02
C LEU A 27 0.14 -3.96 14.22
N ASP A 28 -1.07 -3.46 14.45
CA ASP A 28 -1.59 -2.25 13.79
C ASP A 28 -0.69 -1.03 14.07
N ALA A 29 -0.22 -0.90 15.32
CA ALA A 29 0.70 0.18 15.70
C ALA A 29 2.08 0.06 15.02
N LEU A 30 2.55 -1.15 14.73
CA LEU A 30 3.76 -1.37 13.95
C LEU A 30 3.55 -1.07 12.47
N GLU A 31 2.38 -1.40 11.93
CA GLU A 31 2.01 -1.09 10.55
C GLU A 31 1.92 0.41 10.30
N GLU A 32 1.33 1.20 11.22
CA GLU A 32 1.34 2.66 11.13
C GLU A 32 2.75 3.25 11.11
N LYS A 33 3.65 2.74 11.95
CA LYS A 33 5.05 3.19 11.98
C LYS A 33 5.77 2.85 10.67
N LEU A 34 5.50 1.67 10.12
CA LEU A 34 6.06 1.26 8.83
C LEU A 34 5.55 2.17 7.71
N ALA A 35 4.24 2.41 7.64
CA ALA A 35 3.62 3.29 6.65
C ALA A 35 4.21 4.71 6.71
N GLN A 36 4.46 5.25 7.91
CA GLN A 36 5.14 6.55 8.05
C GLN A 36 6.57 6.55 7.50
N LEU A 37 7.33 5.47 7.71
CA LEU A 37 8.70 5.35 7.20
C LEU A 37 8.71 5.18 5.68
N GLU A 38 7.78 4.41 5.12
CA GLU A 38 7.61 4.23 3.69
C GLU A 38 7.19 5.54 3.02
N PHE A 39 6.27 6.29 3.63
CA PHE A 39 5.88 7.60 3.16
C PHE A 39 7.07 8.56 3.14
N ARG A 40 7.87 8.61 4.21
CA ARG A 40 9.11 9.43 4.24
C ARG A 40 10.13 9.01 3.18
N ARG A 41 10.20 7.72 2.85
CA ARG A 41 11.11 7.21 1.82
C ARG A 41 10.61 7.52 0.41
N MET A 42 9.30 7.42 0.18
CA MET A 42 8.68 7.71 -1.12
C MET A 42 8.64 9.21 -1.40
N PHE A 43 8.45 10.03 -0.37
CA PHE A 43 8.21 11.46 -0.47
C PHE A 43 9.38 12.31 0.11
N SER A 44 10.63 11.95 -0.21
CA SER A 44 11.82 12.67 0.28
C SER A 44 12.29 13.82 -0.63
N GLY A 45 11.59 14.06 -1.73
CA GLY A 45 11.87 15.11 -2.72
C GLY A 45 11.26 16.46 -2.35
N GLU A 46 11.93 17.53 -2.78
CA GLU A 46 11.56 18.92 -2.47
C GLU A 46 10.14 19.32 -2.93
N TYR A 47 9.61 18.66 -3.97
CA TYR A 47 8.30 18.95 -4.58
C TYR A 47 7.24 17.87 -4.33
N ASP A 48 7.49 16.91 -3.43
CA ASP A 48 6.58 15.77 -3.21
C ASP A 48 5.25 16.16 -2.56
N SER A 49 5.20 17.32 -1.91
CA SER A 49 3.96 17.92 -1.38
C SER A 49 3.25 18.85 -2.37
N ALA A 50 3.80 19.06 -3.57
CA ALA A 50 3.22 19.96 -4.56
C ALA A 50 2.23 19.21 -5.48
N ASP A 51 1.18 19.91 -5.92
CA ASP A 51 0.25 19.38 -6.91
C ASP A 51 0.99 19.11 -8.23
N CYS A 52 0.83 17.89 -8.79
CA CYS A 52 1.50 17.51 -10.02
C CYS A 52 0.55 17.55 -11.22
N TYR A 53 1.07 18.00 -12.37
CA TYR A 53 0.37 17.92 -13.65
C TYR A 53 0.78 16.61 -14.34
N LEU A 54 -0.19 15.72 -14.54
CA LEU A 54 0.01 14.47 -15.27
C LEU A 54 -0.52 14.62 -16.70
N ASP A 55 0.39 14.71 -17.68
CA ASP A 55 0.04 14.65 -19.10
C ASP A 55 0.31 13.23 -19.62
N ILE A 56 -0.73 12.57 -20.12
CA ILE A 56 -0.65 11.23 -20.69
C ILE A 56 -0.77 11.35 -22.20
N GLN A 57 0.35 11.26 -22.90
CA GLN A 57 0.35 11.17 -24.37
C GLN A 57 0.34 9.72 -24.82
N ALA A 58 -0.68 9.36 -25.60
CA ALA A 58 -0.62 8.17 -26.44
C ALA A 58 0.42 8.41 -27.54
N GLY A 59 1.63 7.85 -27.39
CA GLY A 59 2.66 7.90 -28.42
C GLY A 59 2.12 7.42 -29.77
N SER A 60 2.59 8.05 -30.87
CA SER A 60 2.14 7.88 -32.26
C SER A 60 1.42 6.57 -32.53
N ALA A 61 0.08 6.62 -32.50
CA ALA A 61 -0.77 5.59 -33.07
C ALA A 61 -0.60 5.63 -34.59
N VAL A 62 0.50 5.07 -35.11
CA VAL A 62 0.60 4.73 -36.53
C VAL A 62 -0.42 3.62 -36.80
N ARG A 63 -1.62 4.09 -37.19
CA ARG A 63 -2.71 3.42 -37.89
C ARG A 63 -3.02 1.99 -37.44
N LYS A 64 -3.90 1.83 -36.45
CA LYS A 64 -4.84 0.70 -36.49
C LYS A 64 -5.99 1.05 -37.44
N HIS A 65 -5.84 0.55 -38.65
CA HIS A 65 -6.89 0.10 -39.57
C HIS A 65 -8.05 1.08 -39.84
N ARG A 66 -8.00 1.71 -41.01
CA ARG A 66 -9.17 2.22 -41.74
C ARG A 66 -10.21 1.09 -41.81
N LEU A 67 -11.28 1.21 -41.01
CA LEU A 67 -12.52 0.46 -41.16
C LEU A 67 -13.25 1.00 -42.39
N GLY A 68 -13.88 0.08 -43.12
CA GLY A 68 -14.63 0.38 -44.33
C GLY A 68 -15.77 1.36 -44.07
N GLU A 69 -15.85 2.38 -44.91
CA GLU A 69 -17.06 3.14 -45.12
C GLU A 69 -17.38 3.12 -46.62
N HIS A 70 -18.64 2.83 -46.86
CA HIS A 70 -19.32 2.71 -48.14
C HIS A 70 -19.06 3.90 -49.09
N ALA A 71 -18.74 3.59 -50.34
CA ALA A 71 -19.11 4.35 -51.53
C ALA A 71 -19.10 3.40 -52.75
#